data_AF-A0A8H6XDW9-F1
#
_entry.id   AF-A0A8H6XDW9-F1
#
_cell.length_a   1.000
_cell.length_b   1.000
_cell.length_c   1.000
_cell.angle_alpha   90.00
_cell.angle_beta   90.00
_cell.angle_gamma   90.00
#
_symmetry.space_group_name_H-M   'P 1'
#
loop_
_entity.id
_entity.type
_entity.pdbx_description
1 polymer ?
#
loop_
_entity_poly.entity_id
_entity_poly.type
_entity_poly.pdbx_seq_one_letter_code
_entity_poly.pdbx_strand_id
1 'polypeptide(L)'
;MDEPRASREPRAHLDGVNIRKDFSLPALSSVRADAVRSREMRKRPEELENVTLMFPAGGSANKESLPKHLRLELIFGAEVPSLFRFSFYAHVDDMPEDIMDDCIWALSTFIRIMEECSETVLRATGNVQENEDCHIVKYYTLLNARWKIVFHLLDRNRPEEAVPFAKAIAEEACSHGDEGWLRNPTPFFLYGETLVLTRRDDDEAVRMLRRALFGLESGNGTANQSHNASPILELIQTRTWLARALRNIHFDNEAETHEKWLIGWFRKNPHLIMDRDLRRLLFLAGPVLEGLGGETWFETRKKTTKTAERSVKACRTCRAREPLVTLLRCTKCKYIYYCSKECQRADWKHHKVLCWETVADLEKIEHLRLTDPDSAKLAEDWALWSKQSRFDPLVHALGLHRDPTRGHTYIVFQVVEYVPTATKLKNKFPVVSCGVFRIKDVLHDIELIMGLNRGEGQEYVESLFSESAGRPARVPYIYLSFGDGISPRLGCGSVTEDSVLSVPYDPEWRKRFNAGAPPRPMVLKSGVKDVEHIF
;
A
#
# COMPACT_ATOMS: atom_id res chain seq x y z
N MET A 1 16.26 -15.30 7.19
CA MET A 1 16.35 -14.85 8.59
C MET A 1 15.68 -13.51 8.61
N ASP A 2 14.38 -13.50 8.91
CA ASP A 2 13.57 -12.28 8.92
C ASP A 2 13.91 -11.48 10.18
N GLU A 3 14.27 -10.22 10.01
CA GLU A 3 14.33 -9.26 11.11
C GLU A 3 12.91 -9.03 11.64
N PRO A 4 12.72 -8.95 12.97
CA PRO A 4 11.43 -8.63 13.54
C PRO A 4 11.01 -7.22 13.07
N ARG A 5 9.82 -7.12 12.46
CA ARG A 5 9.16 -5.83 12.20
C ARG A 5 9.20 -5.01 13.50
N ALA A 6 9.75 -3.80 13.44
CA ALA A 6 9.80 -2.89 14.58
C ALA A 6 8.43 -2.83 15.27
N SER A 7 8.43 -2.93 16.60
CA SER A 7 7.21 -3.07 17.42
C SER A 7 6.35 -1.81 17.36
N ARG A 8 5.51 -1.71 16.34
CA ARG A 8 4.43 -0.72 16.27
C ARG A 8 3.28 -1.22 17.15
N GLU A 9 2.65 -0.30 17.88
CA GLU A 9 1.42 -0.64 18.61
C GLU A 9 0.33 -1.12 17.63
N PRO A 10 -0.39 -2.21 17.94
CA PRO A 10 -1.46 -2.70 17.10
C PRO A 10 -2.57 -1.67 16.87
N ARG A 11 -3.08 -1.58 15.65
CA ARG A 11 -4.14 -0.65 15.26
C ARG A 11 -5.51 -1.33 15.31
N ALA A 12 -6.52 -0.61 15.79
CA ALA A 12 -7.91 -1.03 15.67
C ALA A 12 -8.45 -0.72 14.26
N HIS A 13 -9.08 -1.69 13.59
CA HIS A 13 -9.60 -1.56 12.23
C HIS A 13 -10.76 -2.52 11.94
N LEU A 14 -11.85 -1.97 11.41
CA LEU A 14 -13.00 -2.68 10.85
C LEU A 14 -13.43 -1.98 9.55
N ASP A 15 -13.73 -2.78 8.52
CA ASP A 15 -14.17 -2.30 7.22
C ASP A 15 -15.65 -1.93 7.26
N GLY A 16 -15.97 -0.73 6.76
CA GLY A 16 -17.35 -0.22 6.71
C GLY A 16 -17.95 0.18 8.06
N VAL A 17 -17.19 0.09 9.16
CA VAL A 17 -17.66 0.39 10.52
C VAL A 17 -16.78 1.46 11.16
N ASN A 18 -17.41 2.54 11.63
CA ASN A 18 -16.70 3.58 12.36
C ASN A 18 -16.40 3.13 13.78
N ILE A 19 -15.14 2.78 14.05
CA ILE A 19 -14.66 2.55 15.41
C ILE A 19 -14.63 3.89 16.15
N ARG A 20 -15.15 3.92 17.38
CA ARG A 20 -15.17 5.14 18.20
C ARG A 20 -13.74 5.64 18.47
N LYS A 21 -13.55 6.96 18.49
CA LYS A 21 -12.22 7.57 18.67
C LYS A 21 -11.57 7.26 20.03
N ASP A 22 -12.38 6.98 21.04
CA ASP A 22 -11.97 6.61 22.41
C ASP A 22 -11.75 5.10 22.59
N PHE A 23 -11.96 4.29 21.54
CA PHE A 23 -11.72 2.86 21.60
C PHE A 23 -10.23 2.54 21.65
N SER A 24 -9.81 1.78 22.66
CA SER A 24 -8.49 1.16 22.73
C SER A 24 -8.59 -0.36 22.58
N LEU A 25 -7.59 -0.95 21.92
CA LEU A 25 -7.42 -2.40 21.94
C LEU A 25 -7.05 -2.87 23.36
N PRO A 26 -7.38 -4.13 23.72
CA PRO A 26 -6.89 -4.72 24.96
C PRO A 26 -5.36 -4.73 25.01
N ALA A 27 -4.78 -4.59 26.20
CA ALA A 27 -3.34 -4.68 26.38
C ALA A 27 -2.83 -6.07 25.96
N LEU A 28 -1.74 -6.12 25.18
CA LEU A 28 -1.19 -7.39 24.67
C LEU A 28 -0.84 -8.40 25.78
N SER A 29 -0.48 -7.93 26.97
CA SER A 29 -0.26 -8.80 28.14
C SER A 29 -1.54 -9.53 28.56
N SER A 30 -2.69 -8.84 28.54
CA SER A 30 -4.00 -9.43 28.82
C SER A 30 -4.44 -10.37 27.71
N VAL A 31 -4.21 -10.01 26.44
CA VAL A 31 -4.51 -10.87 25.28
C VAL A 31 -3.72 -12.18 25.36
N ARG A 32 -2.43 -12.11 25.70
CA ARG A 32 -1.58 -13.30 25.88
C ARG A 32 -2.00 -14.17 27.06
N ALA A 33 -2.41 -13.54 28.17
CA ALA A 33 -2.96 -14.28 29.32
C ALA A 33 -4.24 -15.04 28.92
N ASP A 34 -5.14 -14.38 28.18
CA ASP A 34 -6.35 -14.99 27.64
C ASP A 34 -6.03 -16.11 26.62
N ALA A 35 -4.99 -15.95 25.80
CA ALA A 35 -4.53 -17.01 24.89
C ALA A 35 -4.04 -18.25 25.64
N VAL A 36 -3.26 -18.09 26.71
CA VAL A 36 -2.84 -19.22 27.57
C VAL A 36 -4.07 -19.88 28.21
N ARG A 37 -4.98 -19.06 28.76
CA ARG A 37 -6.21 -19.54 29.40
C ARG A 37 -7.09 -20.32 28.41
N SER A 38 -7.28 -19.81 27.19
CA SER A 38 -8.11 -20.46 26.17
C SER A 38 -7.56 -21.82 25.75
N ARG A 39 -6.23 -21.99 25.70
CA ARG A 39 -5.58 -23.28 25.42
C ARG A 39 -5.87 -24.29 26.54
N GLU A 40 -5.81 -23.88 27.79
CA GLU A 40 -6.10 -24.76 28.94
C GLU A 40 -7.58 -25.15 29.00
N MET A 41 -8.48 -24.18 28.77
CA MET A 41 -9.91 -24.42 28.72
C MET A 41 -10.30 -25.39 27.58
N ARG A 42 -9.69 -25.25 26.39
CA ARG A 42 -9.95 -26.14 25.25
C ARG A 42 -9.49 -27.58 25.45
N LYS A 43 -8.51 -27.83 26.33
CA LYS A 43 -8.08 -29.18 26.68
C LYS A 43 -9.09 -29.92 27.57
N ARG A 44 -9.94 -29.18 28.30
CA ARG A 44 -10.86 -29.70 29.32
C ARG A 44 -12.26 -29.09 29.17
N PRO A 45 -12.92 -29.23 27.99
CA PRO A 45 -14.23 -28.63 27.73
C PRO A 45 -15.33 -29.14 28.68
N GLU A 46 -15.19 -30.36 29.21
CA GLU A 46 -16.10 -30.97 30.18
C GLU A 46 -16.19 -30.21 31.50
N GLU A 47 -15.10 -29.55 31.93
CA GLU A 47 -15.10 -28.72 33.15
C GLU A 47 -15.98 -27.46 32.97
N LEU A 48 -16.20 -27.05 31.72
CA LEU A 48 -16.99 -25.86 31.39
C LEU A 48 -18.50 -26.14 31.30
N GLU A 49 -18.91 -27.41 31.28
CA GLU A 49 -20.33 -27.78 31.15
C GLU A 49 -21.18 -27.26 32.31
N ASN A 50 -20.57 -27.18 33.50
CA ASN A 50 -21.23 -26.71 34.73
C ASN A 50 -21.11 -25.18 34.94
N VAL A 51 -20.39 -24.47 34.06
CA VAL A 51 -20.28 -23.01 34.15
C VAL A 51 -21.64 -22.40 33.81
N THR A 52 -22.16 -21.56 34.70
CA THR A 52 -23.45 -20.88 34.53
C THR A 52 -23.23 -19.60 33.73
N LEU A 53 -23.79 -19.55 32.51
CA LEU A 53 -23.90 -18.30 31.75
C LEU A 53 -24.90 -17.38 32.45
N MET A 54 -24.42 -16.32 33.08
CA MET A 54 -25.28 -15.28 33.64
C MET A 54 -25.55 -14.23 32.58
N PHE A 55 -26.76 -14.23 32.03
CA PHE A 55 -27.26 -13.11 31.24
C PHE A 55 -27.75 -11.99 32.17
N PRO A 56 -27.60 -10.70 31.82
CA PRO A 56 -28.16 -9.60 32.59
C PRO A 56 -29.65 -9.84 32.89
N ALA A 57 -30.04 -9.65 34.15
CA ALA A 57 -31.31 -10.15 34.69
C ALA A 57 -32.55 -9.55 33.99
N GLY A 58 -33.37 -10.42 33.38
CA GLY A 58 -34.72 -10.08 32.87
C GLY A 58 -35.09 -10.62 31.49
N GLY A 59 -34.13 -11.13 30.71
CA GLY A 59 -34.36 -11.54 29.31
C GLY A 59 -34.91 -12.96 29.11
N SER A 60 -35.66 -13.17 28.02
CA SER A 60 -36.11 -14.48 27.53
C SER A 60 -34.96 -15.45 27.18
N ALA A 61 -33.72 -14.96 27.07
CA ALA A 61 -32.51 -15.76 26.82
C ALA A 61 -32.28 -16.87 27.86
N ASN A 62 -32.62 -16.62 29.13
CA ASN A 62 -32.50 -17.63 30.21
C ASN A 62 -33.45 -18.84 30.03
N LYS A 63 -34.43 -18.75 29.11
CA LYS A 63 -35.41 -19.80 28.81
C LYS A 63 -35.12 -20.53 27.49
N GLU A 64 -34.13 -20.08 26.72
CA GLU A 64 -33.81 -20.66 25.42
C GLU A 64 -32.86 -21.86 25.60
N SER A 65 -33.25 -23.03 25.07
CA SER A 65 -32.40 -24.22 25.10
C SER A 65 -31.30 -24.09 24.05
N LEU A 66 -30.10 -23.71 24.47
CA LEU A 66 -28.93 -23.65 23.60
C LEU A 66 -28.34 -25.05 23.36
N PRO A 67 -28.00 -25.40 22.10
CA PRO A 67 -27.14 -26.54 21.81
C PRO A 67 -25.87 -26.53 22.67
N LYS A 68 -25.40 -27.72 23.07
CA LYS A 68 -24.24 -27.86 23.96
C LYS A 68 -22.99 -27.16 23.41
N HIS A 69 -22.77 -27.19 22.09
CA HIS A 69 -21.64 -26.53 21.46
C HIS A 69 -21.74 -25.00 21.56
N LEU A 70 -22.89 -24.39 21.24
CA LEU A 70 -23.07 -22.93 21.34
C LEU A 70 -22.94 -22.42 22.77
N ARG A 71 -23.41 -23.19 23.76
CA ARG A 71 -23.19 -22.84 25.17
C ARG A 71 -21.70 -22.72 25.49
N LEU A 72 -20.90 -23.68 25.03
CA LEU A 72 -19.46 -23.68 25.26
C LEU A 72 -18.77 -22.48 24.59
N GLU A 73 -19.20 -22.10 23.40
CA GLU A 73 -18.67 -20.95 22.66
C GLU A 73 -18.94 -19.61 23.35
N LEU A 74 -20.14 -19.44 23.88
CA LEU A 74 -20.50 -18.27 24.68
C LEU A 74 -19.67 -18.20 25.98
N ILE A 75 -19.39 -19.35 26.62
CA ILE A 75 -18.50 -19.41 27.78
C ILE A 75 -17.09 -18.96 27.40
N PHE A 76 -16.55 -19.44 26.28
CA PHE A 76 -15.24 -18.99 25.80
C PHE A 76 -15.21 -17.47 25.58
N GLY A 77 -16.22 -16.91 24.92
CA GLY A 77 -16.31 -15.46 24.69
C GLY A 77 -16.33 -14.64 25.99
N ALA A 78 -16.98 -15.15 27.03
CA ALA A 78 -17.06 -14.49 28.34
C ALA A 78 -15.78 -14.63 29.17
N GLU A 79 -15.10 -15.77 29.10
CA GLU A 79 -13.94 -16.08 29.94
C GLU A 79 -12.61 -15.58 29.36
N VAL A 80 -12.50 -15.38 28.05
CA VAL A 80 -11.29 -14.83 27.40
C VAL A 80 -11.60 -13.60 26.52
N PRO A 81 -12.24 -12.56 27.08
CA PRO A 81 -12.80 -11.46 26.31
C PRO A 81 -11.73 -10.58 25.65
N SER A 82 -10.53 -10.49 26.22
CA SER A 82 -9.43 -9.71 25.64
C SER A 82 -8.93 -10.35 24.34
N LEU A 83 -8.85 -11.68 24.31
CA LEU A 83 -8.49 -12.42 23.09
C LEU A 83 -9.54 -12.23 21.99
N PHE A 84 -10.83 -12.41 22.30
CA PHE A 84 -11.90 -12.22 21.30
C PHE A 84 -11.93 -10.79 20.76
N ARG A 85 -11.90 -9.79 21.65
CA ARG A 85 -11.91 -8.38 21.27
C ARG A 85 -10.67 -8.00 20.47
N PHE A 86 -9.49 -8.45 20.87
CA PHE A 86 -8.27 -8.19 20.12
C PHE A 86 -8.33 -8.84 18.73
N SER A 87 -8.68 -10.12 18.65
CA SER A 87 -8.75 -10.87 17.38
C SER A 87 -9.72 -10.23 16.37
N PHE A 88 -10.84 -9.71 16.84
CA PHE A 88 -11.83 -9.05 15.98
C PHE A 88 -11.43 -7.63 15.58
N TYR A 89 -11.00 -6.78 16.53
CA TYR A 89 -10.78 -5.37 16.24
C TYR A 89 -9.38 -5.05 15.71
N ALA A 90 -8.36 -5.84 16.00
CA ALA A 90 -7.01 -5.50 15.59
C ALA A 90 -6.81 -5.74 14.08
N HIS A 91 -5.98 -4.91 13.47
CA HIS A 91 -5.68 -4.96 12.04
C HIS A 91 -4.89 -6.24 11.69
N VAL A 92 -5.13 -6.82 10.51
CA VAL A 92 -4.57 -8.14 10.14
C VAL A 92 -3.04 -8.17 10.14
N ASP A 93 -2.38 -7.07 9.72
CA ASP A 93 -0.91 -6.95 9.71
C ASP A 93 -0.28 -6.80 11.10
N ASP A 94 -1.09 -6.51 12.13
CA ASP A 94 -0.62 -6.17 13.47
C ASP A 94 -0.81 -7.34 14.46
N MET A 95 -1.16 -8.53 13.94
CA MET A 95 -1.33 -9.74 14.76
C MET A 95 0.03 -10.28 15.24
N PRO A 96 0.23 -10.50 16.55
CA PRO A 96 1.45 -11.13 17.05
C PRO A 96 1.52 -12.61 16.67
N GLU A 97 2.66 -13.04 16.12
CA GLU A 97 2.89 -14.42 15.69
C GLU A 97 2.70 -15.45 16.82
N ASP A 98 3.02 -15.10 18.07
CA ASP A 98 2.98 -16.01 19.21
C ASP A 98 1.57 -16.43 19.65
N ILE A 99 0.55 -15.69 19.21
CA ILE A 99 -0.87 -15.94 19.53
C ILE A 99 -1.77 -16.05 18.28
N MET A 100 -1.18 -16.10 17.08
CA MET A 100 -1.95 -16.10 15.82
C MET A 100 -2.98 -17.24 15.75
N ASP A 101 -2.60 -18.47 16.15
CA ASP A 101 -3.51 -19.62 16.13
C ASP A 101 -4.65 -19.49 17.15
N ASP A 102 -4.43 -18.78 18.27
CA ASP A 102 -5.50 -18.49 19.23
C ASP A 102 -6.44 -17.42 18.69
N CYS A 103 -5.93 -16.43 17.97
CA CYS A 103 -6.75 -15.43 17.27
C CYS A 103 -7.62 -16.07 16.18
N ILE A 104 -7.06 -16.99 15.38
CA ILE A 104 -7.81 -17.77 14.38
C ILE A 104 -8.93 -18.55 15.05
N TRP A 105 -8.65 -19.23 16.17
CA TRP A 105 -9.67 -19.96 16.92
C TRP A 105 -10.75 -19.02 17.49
N ALA A 106 -10.37 -17.88 18.06
CA ALA A 106 -11.31 -16.91 18.63
C ALA A 106 -12.23 -16.33 17.54
N LEU A 107 -11.68 -15.96 16.37
CA LEU A 107 -12.46 -15.53 15.21
C LEU A 107 -13.41 -16.62 14.72
N SER A 108 -12.93 -17.86 14.59
CA SER A 108 -13.75 -19.00 14.18
C SER A 108 -14.93 -19.22 15.13
N THR A 109 -14.67 -19.13 16.44
CA THR A 109 -15.69 -19.26 17.48
C THR A 109 -16.66 -18.10 17.46
N PHE A 110 -16.17 -16.87 17.27
CA PHE A 110 -17.02 -15.68 17.17
C PHE A 110 -17.93 -15.71 15.95
N ILE A 111 -17.45 -16.22 14.82
CA ILE A 111 -18.27 -16.41 13.60
C ILE A 111 -19.44 -17.37 13.91
N ARG A 112 -19.19 -18.52 14.55
CA ARG A 112 -20.25 -19.48 14.90
C ARG A 112 -21.28 -18.90 15.87
N ILE A 113 -20.83 -18.15 16.88
CA ILE A 113 -21.73 -17.40 17.77
C ILE A 113 -22.65 -16.48 16.96
N MET A 114 -22.08 -15.67 16.06
CA MET A 114 -22.83 -14.70 15.26
C MET A 114 -23.75 -15.35 14.22
N GLU A 115 -23.38 -16.49 13.65
CA GLU A 115 -24.19 -17.23 12.68
C GLU A 115 -25.37 -17.94 13.35
N GLU A 116 -25.11 -18.69 14.42
CA GLU A 116 -26.04 -19.68 14.96
C GLU A 116 -26.88 -19.18 16.14
N CYS A 117 -26.44 -18.16 16.88
CA CYS A 117 -27.23 -17.64 18.01
C CYS A 117 -28.45 -16.83 17.54
N SER A 118 -29.54 -16.93 18.30
CA SER A 118 -30.72 -16.09 18.14
C SER A 118 -30.40 -14.63 18.48
N GLU A 119 -31.19 -13.69 17.93
CA GLU A 119 -31.08 -12.28 18.27
C GLU A 119 -31.21 -12.04 19.79
N THR A 120 -32.10 -12.78 20.45
CA THR A 120 -32.29 -12.74 21.91
C THR A 120 -30.98 -13.03 22.65
N VAL A 121 -30.27 -14.08 22.25
CA VAL A 121 -28.99 -14.48 22.87
C VAL A 121 -27.89 -13.49 22.53
N LEU A 122 -27.83 -13.01 21.30
CA LEU A 122 -26.85 -12.00 20.88
C LEU A 122 -27.00 -10.68 21.65
N ARG A 123 -28.24 -10.24 21.89
CA ARG A 123 -28.53 -9.08 22.73
C ARG A 123 -28.16 -9.32 24.18
N ALA A 124 -28.54 -10.48 24.73
CA ALA A 124 -28.26 -10.83 26.11
C ALA A 124 -26.76 -11.00 26.42
N THR A 125 -25.94 -11.32 25.40
CA THR A 125 -24.48 -11.40 25.51
C THR A 125 -23.75 -10.10 25.14
N GLY A 126 -24.49 -9.04 24.80
CA GLY A 126 -23.91 -7.74 24.44
C GLY A 126 -23.24 -7.71 23.06
N ASN A 127 -23.41 -8.75 22.24
CA ASN A 127 -22.94 -8.78 20.85
C ASN A 127 -23.77 -7.87 19.93
N VAL A 128 -25.02 -7.56 20.32
CA VAL A 128 -25.90 -6.60 19.66
C VAL A 128 -26.52 -5.70 20.74
N GLN A 129 -26.39 -4.38 20.64
CA GLN A 129 -26.98 -3.43 21.60
C GLN A 129 -28.48 -3.28 21.37
N GLU A 130 -29.27 -2.98 22.42
CA GLU A 130 -30.74 -2.87 22.33
C GLU A 130 -31.25 -1.92 21.24
N ASN A 131 -30.50 -0.86 20.94
CA ASN A 131 -30.84 0.15 19.94
C ASN A 131 -30.29 -0.16 18.53
N GLU A 132 -29.57 -1.27 18.34
CA GLU A 132 -28.99 -1.67 17.07
C GLU A 132 -29.90 -2.63 16.30
N ASP A 133 -29.85 -2.51 14.97
CA ASP A 133 -30.45 -3.49 14.05
C ASP A 133 -29.59 -4.75 14.01
N CYS A 134 -30.14 -5.88 14.46
CA CYS A 134 -29.40 -7.14 14.54
C CYS A 134 -28.91 -7.64 13.18
N HIS A 135 -29.66 -7.42 12.10
CA HIS A 135 -29.25 -7.85 10.76
C HIS A 135 -28.04 -7.06 10.27
N ILE A 136 -28.04 -5.74 10.50
CA ILE A 136 -26.93 -4.86 10.12
C ILE A 136 -25.67 -5.23 10.94
N VAL A 137 -25.81 -5.41 12.24
CA VAL A 137 -24.68 -5.79 13.11
C VAL A 137 -24.12 -7.16 12.71
N LYS A 138 -24.98 -8.17 12.48
CA LYS A 138 -24.55 -9.50 12.01
C LYS A 138 -23.81 -9.39 10.68
N TYR A 139 -24.35 -8.65 9.71
CA TYR A 139 -23.73 -8.48 8.39
C TYR A 139 -22.29 -7.94 8.50
N TYR A 140 -22.10 -6.78 9.15
CA TYR A 140 -20.76 -6.17 9.25
C TYR A 140 -19.80 -6.99 10.10
N THR A 141 -20.30 -7.63 11.16
CA THR A 141 -19.49 -8.47 12.05
C THR A 141 -18.97 -9.71 11.34
N LEU A 142 -19.87 -10.45 10.68
CA LEU A 142 -19.51 -11.66 9.93
C LEU A 142 -18.59 -11.34 8.77
N LEU A 143 -18.86 -10.26 8.03
CA LEU A 143 -17.99 -9.83 6.93
C LEU A 143 -16.57 -9.58 7.44
N ASN A 144 -16.41 -8.74 8.48
CA ASN A 144 -15.09 -8.42 9.04
C ASN A 144 -14.37 -9.66 9.61
N ALA A 145 -15.07 -10.49 10.38
CA ALA A 145 -14.47 -11.67 10.99
C ALA A 145 -14.02 -12.70 9.94
N ARG A 146 -14.85 -12.95 8.91
CA ARG A 146 -14.52 -13.87 7.81
C ARG A 146 -13.33 -13.38 6.99
N TRP A 147 -13.25 -12.09 6.67
CA TRP A 147 -12.09 -11.54 5.96
C TRP A 147 -10.80 -11.75 6.76
N LYS A 148 -10.80 -11.38 8.04
CA LYS A 148 -9.62 -11.51 8.92
C LYS A 148 -9.17 -12.97 9.03
N ILE A 149 -10.09 -13.90 9.31
CA ILE A 149 -9.72 -15.31 9.45
C ILE A 149 -9.18 -15.91 8.16
N VAL A 150 -9.75 -15.57 6.98
CA VAL A 150 -9.21 -16.01 5.69
C VAL A 150 -7.79 -15.50 5.50
N PHE A 151 -7.52 -14.21 5.75
CA PHE A 151 -6.17 -13.65 5.66
C PHE A 151 -5.18 -14.38 6.57
N HIS A 152 -5.54 -14.61 7.84
CA HIS A 152 -4.66 -15.32 8.79
C HIS A 152 -4.40 -16.77 8.36
N LEU A 153 -5.43 -17.48 7.89
CA LEU A 153 -5.27 -18.87 7.42
C LEU A 153 -4.40 -18.95 6.16
N LEU A 154 -4.58 -18.06 5.19
CA LEU A 154 -3.78 -18.03 3.95
C LEU A 154 -2.33 -17.61 4.18
N ASP A 155 -2.07 -16.72 5.13
CA ASP A 155 -0.72 -16.34 5.53
C ASP A 155 0.02 -17.51 6.18
N ARG A 156 -0.69 -18.31 6.98
CA ARG A 156 -0.17 -19.52 7.65
C ARG A 156 -0.19 -20.77 6.76
N ASN A 157 -0.48 -20.63 5.47
CA ASN A 157 -0.55 -21.73 4.51
C ASN A 157 -1.52 -22.85 4.93
N ARG A 158 -2.71 -22.47 5.42
CA ARG A 158 -3.84 -23.34 5.79
C ARG A 158 -5.07 -23.07 4.90
N PRO A 159 -4.95 -23.16 3.56
CA PRO A 159 -6.03 -22.75 2.65
C PRO A 159 -7.28 -23.63 2.76
N GLU A 160 -7.17 -24.90 3.13
CA GLU A 160 -8.30 -25.81 3.28
C GLU A 160 -9.30 -25.33 4.34
N GLU A 161 -8.78 -24.79 5.44
CA GLU A 161 -9.60 -24.23 6.51
C GLU A 161 -10.21 -22.87 6.14
N ALA A 162 -9.63 -22.16 5.16
CA ALA A 162 -10.12 -20.86 4.70
C ALA A 162 -11.30 -20.97 3.72
N VAL A 163 -11.43 -22.11 3.01
CA VAL A 163 -12.47 -22.36 1.99
C VAL A 163 -13.88 -21.98 2.45
N PRO A 164 -14.41 -22.46 3.60
CA PRO A 164 -15.79 -22.16 3.99
C PRO A 164 -16.02 -20.65 4.23
N PHE A 165 -15.04 -19.96 4.80
CA PHE A 165 -15.14 -18.52 5.07
C PHE A 165 -15.03 -17.69 3.79
N ALA A 166 -14.12 -18.04 2.89
CA ALA A 166 -13.96 -17.38 1.60
C ALA A 166 -15.20 -17.57 0.71
N LYS A 167 -15.78 -18.77 0.71
CA LYS A 167 -17.05 -19.06 0.04
C LYS A 167 -18.19 -18.19 0.58
N ALA A 168 -18.35 -18.13 1.90
CA ALA A 168 -19.39 -17.32 2.52
C ALA A 168 -19.26 -15.83 2.20
N ILE A 169 -18.03 -15.30 2.09
CA ILE A 169 -17.78 -13.92 1.63
C ILE A 169 -18.26 -13.71 0.18
N ALA A 170 -17.98 -14.65 -0.72
CA ALA A 170 -18.40 -14.56 -2.13
C ALA A 170 -19.93 -14.70 -2.31
N GLU A 171 -20.58 -15.57 -1.52
CA GLU A 171 -22.03 -15.74 -1.51
C GLU A 171 -22.74 -14.48 -0.98
N GLU A 172 -22.23 -13.89 0.10
CA GLU A 172 -22.74 -12.63 0.64
C GLU A 172 -22.60 -11.48 -0.37
N ALA A 173 -21.53 -11.45 -1.17
CA ALA A 173 -21.39 -10.46 -2.24
C ALA A 173 -22.46 -10.61 -3.34
N CYS A 174 -23.08 -11.79 -3.48
CA CYS A 174 -24.19 -12.03 -4.40
C CYS A 174 -25.57 -11.70 -3.80
N SER A 175 -25.70 -11.54 -2.48
CA SER A 175 -27.00 -11.31 -1.81
C SER A 175 -27.69 -10.01 -2.25
N HIS A 176 -26.92 -9.09 -2.84
CA HIS A 176 -27.37 -7.80 -3.35
C HIS A 176 -27.54 -7.77 -4.90
N GLY A 177 -27.58 -8.95 -5.54
CA GLY A 177 -27.82 -9.14 -6.97
C GLY A 177 -26.79 -10.04 -7.68
N ASP A 178 -27.20 -10.72 -8.76
CA ASP A 178 -26.41 -11.73 -9.50
C ASP A 178 -25.12 -11.19 -10.14
N GLU A 179 -25.00 -9.86 -10.25
CA GLU A 179 -23.85 -9.15 -10.81
C GLU A 179 -22.98 -8.45 -9.74
N GLY A 180 -23.09 -8.85 -8.47
CA GLY A 180 -22.29 -8.27 -7.37
C GLY A 180 -20.77 -8.23 -7.64
N TRP A 181 -20.27 -9.20 -8.41
CA TRP A 181 -18.87 -9.29 -8.87
C TRP A 181 -18.43 -8.14 -9.80
N LEU A 182 -19.36 -7.47 -10.50
CA LEU A 182 -19.03 -6.27 -11.29
C LEU A 182 -18.66 -5.07 -10.42
N ARG A 183 -19.28 -4.97 -9.23
CA ARG A 183 -19.08 -3.86 -8.30
C ARG A 183 -17.96 -4.13 -7.31
N ASN A 184 -17.83 -5.39 -6.89
CA ASN A 184 -16.81 -5.82 -5.95
C ASN A 184 -16.23 -7.19 -6.38
N PRO A 185 -15.17 -7.21 -7.20
CA PRO A 185 -14.56 -8.46 -7.67
C PRO A 185 -13.77 -9.21 -6.58
N THR A 186 -13.34 -8.53 -5.52
CA THR A 186 -12.40 -9.07 -4.52
C THR A 186 -12.92 -10.30 -3.76
N PRO A 187 -14.19 -10.37 -3.32
CA PRO A 187 -14.78 -11.61 -2.78
C PRO A 187 -14.59 -12.84 -3.68
N PHE A 188 -14.78 -12.68 -4.99
CA PHE A 188 -14.68 -13.75 -5.97
C PHE A 188 -13.24 -14.13 -6.24
N PHE A 189 -12.33 -13.14 -6.27
CA PHE A 189 -10.90 -13.38 -6.32
C PHE A 189 -10.45 -14.20 -5.11
N LEU A 190 -10.80 -13.76 -3.89
CA LEU A 190 -10.39 -14.42 -2.64
C LEU A 190 -10.84 -15.89 -2.62
N TYR A 191 -12.09 -16.15 -2.98
CA TYR A 191 -12.60 -17.52 -3.03
C TYR A 191 -11.89 -18.36 -4.10
N GLY A 192 -11.74 -17.82 -5.31
CA GLY A 192 -11.02 -18.49 -6.39
C GLY A 192 -9.55 -18.80 -6.06
N GLU A 193 -8.83 -17.84 -5.48
CA GLU A 193 -7.45 -18.03 -5.01
C GLU A 193 -7.39 -19.12 -3.93
N THR A 194 -8.31 -19.09 -2.96
CA THR A 194 -8.35 -20.09 -1.89
C THR A 194 -8.52 -21.50 -2.46
N LEU A 195 -9.41 -21.70 -3.44
CA LEU A 195 -9.59 -22.98 -4.12
C LEU A 195 -8.31 -23.46 -4.83
N VAL A 196 -7.67 -22.59 -5.62
CA VAL A 196 -6.41 -22.91 -6.32
C VAL A 196 -5.29 -23.26 -5.34
N LEU A 197 -5.21 -22.59 -4.19
CA LEU A 197 -4.22 -22.87 -3.15
C LEU A 197 -4.46 -24.24 -2.49
N THR A 198 -5.70 -24.73 -2.41
CA THR A 198 -6.02 -26.11 -2.00
C THR A 198 -5.79 -27.17 -3.10
N ARG A 199 -5.21 -26.77 -4.25
CA ARG A 199 -5.09 -27.60 -5.46
C ARG A 199 -6.43 -28.04 -6.06
N ARG A 200 -7.53 -27.36 -5.70
CA ARG A 200 -8.84 -27.49 -6.34
C ARG A 200 -8.90 -26.58 -7.56
N ASP A 201 -8.12 -26.95 -8.57
CA ASP A 201 -8.05 -26.28 -9.86
C ASP A 201 -9.24 -26.74 -10.75
N ASP A 202 -10.48 -26.53 -10.28
CA ASP A 202 -11.74 -27.05 -10.86
C ASP A 202 -12.59 -25.95 -11.55
N ASP A 203 -13.75 -26.34 -12.10
CA ASP A 203 -14.69 -25.42 -12.76
C ASP A 203 -15.23 -24.32 -11.83
N GLU A 204 -15.26 -24.57 -10.51
CA GLU A 204 -15.68 -23.58 -9.53
C GLU A 204 -14.61 -22.50 -9.38
N ALA A 205 -13.34 -22.89 -9.23
CA ALA A 205 -12.21 -21.97 -9.19
C ALA A 205 -12.13 -21.10 -10.46
N VAL A 206 -12.24 -21.71 -11.65
CA VAL A 206 -12.24 -20.98 -12.93
C VAL A 206 -13.38 -19.97 -13.00
N ARG A 207 -14.59 -20.36 -12.59
CA ARG A 207 -15.76 -19.47 -12.58
C ARG A 207 -15.56 -18.25 -11.69
N MET A 208 -15.04 -18.45 -10.48
CA MET A 208 -14.79 -17.36 -9.54
C MET A 208 -13.72 -16.39 -10.06
N LEU A 209 -12.62 -16.92 -10.60
CA LEU A 209 -11.52 -16.12 -11.13
C LEU A 209 -11.91 -15.38 -12.41
N ARG A 210 -12.75 -15.95 -13.29
CA ARG A 210 -13.30 -15.23 -14.46
C ARG A 210 -14.18 -14.06 -14.04
N ARG A 211 -15.06 -14.25 -13.04
CA ARG A 211 -15.90 -13.17 -12.49
C ARG A 211 -15.05 -12.04 -11.92
N ALA A 212 -14.05 -12.40 -11.10
CA ALA A 212 -13.12 -11.43 -10.54
C ALA A 212 -12.37 -10.65 -11.63
N LEU A 213 -11.85 -11.35 -12.65
CA LEU A 213 -11.12 -10.72 -13.76
C LEU A 213 -12.01 -9.74 -14.52
N PHE A 214 -13.22 -10.14 -14.88
CA PHE A 214 -14.13 -9.26 -15.60
C PHE A 214 -14.50 -8.02 -14.79
N GLY A 215 -14.77 -8.18 -13.48
CA GLY A 215 -15.04 -7.05 -12.60
C GLY A 215 -13.87 -6.06 -12.50
N LEU A 216 -12.64 -6.58 -12.40
CA LEU A 216 -11.41 -5.77 -12.39
C LEU A 216 -11.19 -5.02 -13.71
N GLU A 217 -11.51 -5.63 -14.85
CA GLU A 217 -11.30 -5.04 -16.18
C GLU A 217 -12.41 -4.05 -16.60
N SER A 218 -13.61 -4.22 -16.06
CA SER A 218 -14.75 -3.36 -16.39
C SER A 218 -14.64 -1.94 -15.81
N GLY A 219 -13.71 -1.69 -14.89
CA GLY A 219 -13.48 -0.37 -14.29
C GLY A 219 -14.64 0.16 -13.41
N ASN A 220 -15.72 -0.61 -13.28
CA ASN A 220 -16.89 -0.32 -12.45
C ASN A 220 -16.72 -0.76 -10.99
N GLY A 221 -15.68 -1.56 -10.70
CA GLY A 221 -15.35 -1.96 -9.36
C GLY A 221 -14.85 -0.78 -8.55
N THR A 222 -15.53 -0.44 -7.46
CA THR A 222 -14.89 0.36 -6.41
C THR A 222 -13.83 -0.53 -5.80
N ALA A 223 -12.55 -0.27 -6.09
CA ALA A 223 -11.47 -0.86 -5.30
C ALA A 223 -11.77 -0.53 -3.85
N ASN A 224 -12.26 -1.51 -3.08
CA ASN A 224 -12.52 -1.30 -1.67
C ASN A 224 -11.14 -1.06 -1.06
N GLN A 225 -10.85 0.18 -0.71
CA GLN A 225 -9.52 0.66 -0.31
C GLN A 225 -9.05 0.06 1.04
N SER A 226 -9.77 -0.93 1.54
CA SER A 226 -9.80 -1.35 2.92
C SER A 226 -9.14 -2.73 3.13
N HIS A 227 -8.95 -3.50 2.05
CA HIS A 227 -8.13 -4.71 2.06
C HIS A 227 -6.80 -4.39 1.39
N ASN A 228 -5.70 -4.53 2.13
CA ASN A 228 -4.31 -4.15 1.82
C ASN A 228 -3.71 -4.57 0.46
N ALA A 229 -4.43 -5.31 -0.39
CA ALA A 229 -3.94 -5.73 -1.69
C ALA A 229 -4.09 -4.59 -2.71
N SER A 230 -2.97 -4.23 -3.33
CA SER A 230 -2.97 -3.31 -4.47
C SER A 230 -3.86 -3.89 -5.60
N PRO A 231 -4.83 -3.17 -6.18
CA PRO A 231 -5.69 -3.71 -7.23
C PRO A 231 -4.93 -4.28 -8.43
N ILE A 232 -3.71 -3.75 -8.69
CA ILE A 232 -2.84 -4.30 -9.73
C ILE A 232 -2.33 -5.68 -9.34
N LEU A 233 -1.98 -5.90 -8.07
CA LEU A 233 -1.53 -7.19 -7.57
C LEU A 233 -2.67 -8.21 -7.68
N GLU A 234 -3.89 -7.81 -7.31
CA GLU A 234 -5.10 -8.64 -7.45
C GLU A 234 -5.35 -9.04 -8.92
N LEU A 235 -5.23 -8.12 -9.87
CA LEU A 235 -5.35 -8.44 -11.31
C LEU A 235 -4.29 -9.45 -11.77
N ILE A 236 -3.04 -9.26 -11.33
CA ILE A 236 -1.93 -10.13 -11.70
C ILE A 236 -2.11 -11.52 -11.08
N GLN A 237 -2.49 -11.61 -9.80
CA GLN A 237 -2.82 -12.87 -9.12
C GLN A 237 -4.00 -13.57 -9.80
N THR A 238 -5.10 -12.85 -10.06
CA THR A 238 -6.30 -13.38 -10.72
C THR A 238 -5.95 -14.02 -12.06
N ARG A 239 -5.21 -13.32 -12.93
CA ARG A 239 -4.79 -13.85 -14.23
C ARG A 239 -3.86 -15.06 -14.09
N THR A 240 -3.00 -15.06 -13.07
CA THR A 240 -2.05 -16.15 -12.81
C THR A 240 -2.77 -17.42 -12.37
N TRP A 241 -3.66 -17.30 -11.38
CA TRP A 241 -4.46 -18.40 -10.87
C TRP A 241 -5.46 -18.91 -11.90
N LEU A 242 -6.05 -18.00 -12.70
CA LEU A 242 -6.97 -18.39 -13.77
C LEU A 242 -6.23 -19.20 -14.84
N ALA A 243 -5.04 -18.77 -15.27
CA ALA A 243 -4.23 -19.52 -16.23
C ALA A 243 -3.93 -20.94 -15.72
N ARG A 244 -3.50 -21.06 -14.46
CA ARG A 244 -3.22 -22.37 -13.84
C ARG A 244 -4.47 -23.24 -13.78
N ALA A 245 -5.59 -22.72 -13.30
CA ALA A 245 -6.83 -23.48 -13.18
C ALA A 245 -7.32 -23.95 -14.56
N LEU A 246 -7.26 -23.08 -15.58
CA LEU A 246 -7.60 -23.42 -16.97
C LEU A 246 -6.72 -24.53 -17.55
N ARG A 247 -5.40 -24.55 -17.27
CA ARG A 247 -4.52 -25.67 -17.67
C ARG A 247 -5.00 -26.99 -17.08
N ASN A 248 -5.37 -26.99 -15.81
CA ASN A 248 -5.79 -28.21 -15.11
C ASN A 248 -7.10 -28.79 -15.67
N ILE A 249 -8.02 -27.93 -16.10
CA ILE A 249 -9.27 -28.35 -16.76
C ILE A 249 -9.17 -28.45 -18.30
N HIS A 250 -7.95 -28.45 -18.86
CA HIS A 250 -7.66 -28.62 -20.29
C HIS A 250 -8.20 -27.51 -21.23
N PHE A 251 -8.36 -26.28 -20.74
CA PHE A 251 -8.65 -25.09 -21.54
C PHE A 251 -7.36 -24.36 -21.94
N ASP A 252 -6.46 -25.07 -22.64
CA ASP A 252 -5.09 -24.63 -22.91
C ASP A 252 -4.97 -23.30 -23.68
N ASN A 253 -5.85 -23.07 -24.67
CA ASN A 253 -5.79 -21.85 -25.48
C ASN A 253 -6.10 -20.58 -24.66
N GLU A 254 -7.05 -20.68 -23.73
CA GLU A 254 -7.40 -19.57 -22.85
C GLU A 254 -6.31 -19.36 -21.80
N ALA A 255 -5.79 -20.46 -21.22
CA ALA A 255 -4.66 -20.39 -20.31
C ALA A 255 -3.44 -19.69 -20.96
N GLU A 256 -3.08 -20.09 -22.18
CA GLU A 256 -1.96 -19.50 -22.93
C GLU A 256 -2.17 -18.00 -23.21
N THR A 257 -3.41 -17.57 -23.40
CA THR A 257 -3.75 -16.15 -23.57
C THR A 257 -3.41 -15.34 -22.31
N HIS A 258 -3.74 -15.86 -21.12
CA HIS A 258 -3.39 -15.22 -19.86
C HIS A 258 -1.88 -15.27 -19.61
N GLU A 259 -1.22 -16.38 -19.89
CA GLU A 259 0.24 -16.56 -19.74
C GLU A 259 1.02 -15.56 -20.60
N LYS A 260 0.70 -15.45 -21.90
CA LYS A 260 1.33 -14.49 -22.83
C LYS A 260 1.17 -13.05 -22.35
N TRP A 261 -0.02 -12.71 -21.86
CA TRP A 261 -0.29 -11.40 -21.29
C TRP A 261 0.60 -11.13 -20.06
N LEU A 262 0.67 -12.08 -19.13
CA LEU A 262 1.46 -11.98 -17.90
C LEU A 262 2.95 -11.82 -18.20
N ILE A 263 3.50 -12.64 -19.09
CA ILE A 263 4.90 -12.55 -19.54
C ILE A 263 5.18 -11.16 -20.12
N GLY A 264 4.31 -10.66 -20.99
CA GLY A 264 4.43 -9.32 -21.57
C GLY A 264 4.36 -8.21 -20.53
N TRP A 265 3.49 -8.37 -19.52
CA TRP A 265 3.33 -7.41 -18.42
C TRP A 265 4.56 -7.39 -17.50
N PHE A 266 5.06 -8.55 -17.07
CA PHE A 266 6.25 -8.65 -16.20
C PHE A 266 7.52 -8.13 -16.88
N ARG A 267 7.70 -8.37 -18.18
CA ARG A 267 8.80 -7.77 -18.96
C ARG A 267 8.71 -6.24 -18.99
N LYS A 268 7.51 -5.68 -18.98
CA LYS A 268 7.29 -4.21 -18.97
C LYS A 268 7.39 -3.60 -17.56
N ASN A 269 7.03 -4.36 -16.53
CA ASN A 269 6.92 -3.92 -15.13
C ASN A 269 7.68 -4.83 -14.15
N PRO A 270 8.99 -5.08 -14.35
CA PRO A 270 9.73 -6.12 -13.62
C PRO A 270 9.92 -5.84 -12.11
N HIS A 271 9.66 -4.61 -11.66
CA HIS A 271 9.90 -4.18 -10.27
C HIS A 271 8.67 -3.51 -9.64
N LEU A 272 7.47 -3.72 -10.20
CA LEU A 272 6.24 -3.11 -9.68
C LEU A 272 5.64 -3.91 -8.50
N ILE A 273 5.89 -5.22 -8.45
CA ILE A 273 5.50 -6.11 -7.35
C ILE A 273 6.74 -6.35 -6.48
N MET A 274 6.57 -6.41 -5.17
CA MET A 274 7.65 -6.72 -4.24
C MET A 274 8.22 -8.12 -4.49
N ASP A 275 9.53 -8.28 -4.35
CA ASP A 275 10.24 -9.53 -4.65
C ASP A 275 9.66 -10.77 -3.96
N ARG A 276 9.28 -10.62 -2.68
CA ARG A 276 8.68 -11.69 -1.88
C ARG A 276 7.40 -12.21 -2.52
N ASP A 277 6.48 -11.30 -2.81
CA ASP A 277 5.15 -11.63 -3.35
C ASP A 277 5.28 -12.15 -4.79
N LEU A 278 6.19 -11.55 -5.57
CA LEU A 278 6.49 -11.94 -6.94
C LEU A 278 7.03 -13.37 -7.04
N ARG A 279 7.94 -13.76 -6.12
CA ARG A 279 8.47 -15.13 -6.06
C ARG A 279 7.38 -16.13 -5.69
N ARG A 280 6.63 -15.88 -4.60
CA ARG A 280 5.51 -16.74 -4.17
C ARG A 280 4.53 -16.98 -5.32
N LEU A 281 4.18 -15.92 -6.05
CA LEU A 281 3.27 -15.99 -7.18
C LEU A 281 3.83 -16.82 -8.34
N LEU A 282 5.05 -16.50 -8.82
CA LEU A 282 5.60 -17.11 -10.03
C LEU A 282 6.04 -18.56 -9.85
N PHE A 283 6.47 -18.97 -8.65
CA PHE A 283 6.78 -20.37 -8.37
C PHE A 283 5.56 -21.29 -8.49
N LEU A 284 4.36 -20.75 -8.25
CA LEU A 284 3.11 -21.46 -8.42
C LEU A 284 2.52 -21.33 -9.85
N ALA A 285 3.25 -20.66 -10.75
CA ALA A 285 2.84 -20.34 -12.11
C ALA A 285 3.90 -20.74 -13.15
N GLY A 286 4.18 -22.04 -13.23
CA GLY A 286 5.26 -22.64 -14.05
C GLY A 286 5.41 -22.05 -15.46
N PRO A 287 4.38 -22.10 -16.32
CA PRO A 287 4.47 -21.60 -17.70
C PRO A 287 4.84 -20.10 -17.81
N VAL A 288 4.40 -19.28 -16.85
CA VAL A 288 4.71 -17.85 -16.82
C VAL A 288 6.17 -17.63 -16.44
N LEU A 289 6.66 -18.33 -15.42
CA LEU A 289 8.05 -18.25 -14.99
C LEU A 289 9.01 -18.77 -16.08
N GLU A 290 8.68 -19.90 -16.70
CA GLU A 290 9.42 -20.45 -17.85
C GLU A 290 9.48 -19.44 -19.01
N GLY A 291 8.34 -18.84 -19.37
CA GLY A 291 8.27 -17.81 -20.40
C GLY A 291 9.06 -16.52 -20.08
N LEU A 292 9.40 -16.28 -18.81
CA LEU A 292 10.27 -15.19 -18.39
C LEU A 292 11.77 -15.53 -18.43
N GLY A 293 12.12 -16.80 -18.63
CA GLY A 293 13.50 -17.31 -18.58
C GLY A 293 13.84 -18.08 -17.30
N GLY A 294 12.83 -18.59 -16.59
CA GLY A 294 13.00 -19.35 -15.35
C GLY A 294 13.45 -18.48 -14.17
N GLU A 295 13.97 -19.12 -13.13
CA GLU A 295 14.38 -18.45 -11.89
C GLU A 295 15.47 -17.39 -12.10
N THR A 296 16.33 -17.57 -13.11
CA THR A 296 17.38 -16.59 -13.44
C THR A 296 16.82 -15.21 -13.81
N TRP A 297 15.53 -15.12 -14.18
CA TRP A 297 14.87 -13.84 -14.44
C TRP A 297 14.83 -12.92 -13.22
N PHE A 298 14.71 -13.47 -11.99
CA PHE A 298 14.68 -12.67 -10.77
C PHE A 298 15.96 -11.85 -10.58
N GLU A 299 17.11 -12.40 -11.01
CA GLU A 299 18.42 -11.76 -10.89
C GLU A 299 18.76 -10.87 -12.09
N THR A 300 18.27 -11.24 -13.28
CA THR A 300 18.64 -10.57 -14.55
C THR A 300 17.68 -9.45 -14.97
N ARG A 301 16.52 -9.30 -14.31
CA ARG A 301 15.50 -8.30 -14.70
C ARG A 301 16.01 -6.86 -14.51
N LYS A 302 16.10 -6.13 -15.63
CA LYS A 302 16.75 -4.81 -15.68
C LYS A 302 15.92 -3.71 -15.01
N LYS A 303 16.58 -2.83 -14.24
CA LYS A 303 16.05 -1.50 -13.88
C LYS A 303 16.49 -0.50 -14.96
N THR A 304 15.54 0.00 -15.73
CA THR A 304 15.73 1.01 -16.78
C THR A 304 14.96 2.29 -16.43
N THR A 305 15.28 3.39 -17.09
CA THR A 305 14.50 4.65 -16.97
C THR A 305 13.02 4.41 -17.28
N LYS A 306 12.72 3.66 -18.34
CA LYS A 306 11.34 3.35 -18.75
C LYS A 306 10.57 2.53 -17.71
N THR A 307 11.23 1.59 -17.04
CA THR A 307 10.61 0.82 -15.96
C THR A 307 10.41 1.68 -14.71
N ALA A 308 11.32 2.61 -14.42
CA ALA A 308 11.16 3.57 -13.33
C ALA A 308 9.99 4.53 -13.60
N GLU A 309 9.87 5.05 -14.83
CA GLU A 309 8.74 5.90 -15.26
C GLU A 309 7.39 5.17 -15.10
N ARG A 310 7.30 3.91 -15.54
CA ARG A 310 6.09 3.09 -15.35
C ARG A 310 5.75 2.88 -13.87
N SER A 311 6.77 2.69 -13.03
CA SER A 311 6.56 2.47 -11.59
C SER A 311 5.89 3.67 -10.90
N VAL A 312 6.06 4.88 -11.42
CA VAL A 312 5.43 6.10 -10.89
C VAL A 312 4.18 6.54 -11.67
N LYS A 313 3.90 5.93 -12.83
CA LYS A 313 2.73 6.25 -13.65
C LYS A 313 1.44 5.75 -13.00
N ALA A 314 0.68 6.68 -12.43
CA ALA A 314 -0.60 6.45 -11.76
C ALA A 314 -1.46 7.72 -11.80
N CYS A 315 -2.76 7.57 -11.59
CA CYS A 315 -3.67 8.70 -11.35
C CYS A 315 -3.16 9.51 -10.15
N ARG A 316 -3.01 10.82 -10.31
CA ARG A 316 -2.53 11.70 -9.23
C ARG A 316 -3.46 11.70 -8.02
N THR A 317 -4.76 11.59 -8.27
CA THR A 317 -5.83 11.67 -7.25
C THR A 317 -6.05 10.34 -6.54
N CYS A 318 -6.48 9.30 -7.27
CA CYS A 318 -6.89 8.02 -6.67
C CYS A 318 -5.82 6.92 -6.78
N ARG A 319 -4.66 7.20 -7.36
CA ARG A 319 -3.56 6.23 -7.55
C ARG A 319 -3.86 5.02 -8.43
N ALA A 320 -5.02 4.96 -9.08
CA ALA A 320 -5.33 3.93 -10.08
C ALA A 320 -4.27 3.90 -11.20
N ARG A 321 -4.00 2.71 -11.74
CA ARG A 321 -2.92 2.47 -12.70
C ARG A 321 -3.41 1.70 -13.92
N GLU A 322 -2.67 1.84 -15.01
CA GLU A 322 -2.81 0.90 -16.12
C GLU A 322 -2.37 -0.52 -15.69
N PRO A 323 -3.02 -1.58 -16.19
CA PRO A 323 -4.07 -1.57 -17.20
C PRO A 323 -5.51 -1.51 -16.64
N LEU A 324 -5.69 -1.42 -15.31
CA LEU A 324 -7.03 -1.34 -14.70
C LEU A 324 -7.82 -0.11 -15.14
N VAL A 325 -7.12 1.00 -15.38
CA VAL A 325 -7.71 2.22 -15.93
C VAL A 325 -6.87 2.74 -17.08
N THR A 326 -7.51 3.43 -18.01
CA THR A 326 -6.79 4.23 -19.01
C THR A 326 -6.40 5.56 -18.40
N LEU A 327 -5.11 5.87 -18.39
CA LEU A 327 -4.60 7.13 -17.83
C LEU A 327 -4.57 8.22 -18.91
N LEU A 328 -5.34 9.27 -18.66
CA LEU A 328 -5.36 10.51 -19.42
C LEU A 328 -4.25 11.44 -18.93
N ARG A 329 -3.61 12.15 -19.86
CA ARG A 329 -2.67 13.22 -19.52
C ARG A 329 -3.41 14.54 -19.39
N CYS A 330 -2.98 15.38 -18.45
CA CYS A 330 -3.41 16.78 -18.42
C CYS A 330 -3.12 17.43 -19.79
N THR A 331 -4.11 18.00 -20.45
CA THR A 331 -3.96 18.54 -21.82
C THR A 331 -3.03 19.75 -21.88
N LYS A 332 -2.91 20.49 -20.76
CA LYS A 332 -2.04 21.66 -20.61
C LYS A 332 -0.59 21.25 -20.38
N CYS A 333 -0.27 20.79 -19.16
CA CYS A 333 1.12 20.47 -18.81
C CYS A 333 1.62 19.15 -19.43
N LYS A 334 0.75 18.18 -19.77
CA LYS A 334 1.10 16.85 -20.32
C LYS A 334 1.91 15.92 -19.39
N TYR A 335 2.23 16.35 -18.16
CA TYR A 335 3.06 15.57 -17.21
C TYR A 335 2.27 14.80 -16.15
N ILE A 336 1.09 15.27 -15.76
CA ILE A 336 0.27 14.59 -14.74
C ILE A 336 -0.77 13.68 -15.40
N TYR A 337 -1.00 12.53 -14.78
CA TYR A 337 -1.96 11.52 -15.22
C TYR A 337 -3.20 11.51 -14.32
N TYR A 338 -4.36 11.33 -14.94
CA TYR A 338 -5.66 11.15 -14.27
C TYR A 338 -6.42 10.00 -14.93
N CYS A 339 -7.18 9.22 -14.15
CA CYS A 339 -8.05 8.19 -14.72
C CYS A 339 -9.40 8.77 -15.21
N SER A 340 -9.78 9.98 -14.77
CA SER A 340 -11.05 10.61 -15.14
C SER A 340 -11.02 12.14 -14.99
N LYS A 341 -12.04 12.82 -15.53
CA LYS A 341 -12.19 14.28 -15.40
C LYS A 341 -12.51 14.68 -13.95
N GLU A 342 -13.20 13.82 -13.22
CA GLU A 342 -13.55 14.01 -11.81
C GLU A 342 -12.27 14.00 -10.96
N CYS A 343 -11.38 13.03 -11.18
CA CYS A 343 -10.08 13.00 -10.54
C CYS A 343 -9.25 14.25 -10.85
N GLN A 344 -9.26 14.71 -12.10
CA GLN A 344 -8.57 15.95 -12.49
C GLN A 344 -9.15 17.19 -11.79
N ARG A 345 -10.49 17.31 -11.71
CA ARG A 345 -11.15 18.43 -11.02
C ARG A 345 -10.84 18.43 -9.51
N ALA A 346 -10.83 17.25 -8.88
CA ALA A 346 -10.52 17.10 -7.46
C ALA A 346 -9.08 17.55 -7.13
N ASP A 347 -8.12 17.26 -8.02
CA ASP A 347 -6.72 17.67 -7.84
C ASP A 347 -6.43 19.11 -8.29
N TRP A 348 -7.34 19.74 -9.05
CA TRP A 348 -7.08 21.03 -9.70
C TRP A 348 -6.60 22.13 -8.76
N LYS A 349 -7.14 22.18 -7.53
CA LYS A 349 -6.72 23.17 -6.52
C LYS A 349 -5.23 23.09 -6.16
N HIS A 350 -4.65 21.88 -6.18
CA HIS A 350 -3.22 21.68 -5.94
C HIS A 350 -2.42 21.70 -7.24
N HIS A 351 -2.95 21.11 -8.32
CA HIS A 351 -2.26 21.02 -9.60
C HIS A 351 -2.11 22.36 -10.32
N LYS A 352 -3.05 23.31 -10.14
CA LYS A 352 -3.16 24.53 -10.96
C LYS A 352 -1.84 25.30 -11.04
N VAL A 353 -1.19 25.59 -9.92
CA VAL A 353 0.05 26.39 -9.90
C VAL A 353 1.15 25.70 -10.70
N LEU A 354 1.48 24.45 -10.33
CA LEU A 354 2.46 23.63 -11.04
C LEU A 354 2.13 23.43 -12.52
N CYS A 355 0.83 23.34 -12.86
CA CYS A 355 0.39 23.21 -14.24
C CYS A 355 0.77 24.42 -15.07
N TRP A 356 0.59 25.62 -14.54
CA TRP A 356 0.86 26.88 -15.24
C TRP A 356 2.36 27.14 -15.36
N GLU A 357 3.12 26.92 -14.28
CA GLU A 357 4.59 26.96 -14.33
C GLU A 357 5.13 26.04 -15.41
N THR A 358 4.60 24.81 -15.47
CA THR A 358 5.03 23.83 -16.47
C THR A 358 4.63 24.24 -17.90
N VAL A 359 3.50 24.94 -18.08
CA VAL A 359 3.10 25.47 -19.39
C VAL A 359 4.06 26.59 -19.81
N ALA A 360 4.38 27.52 -18.91
CA ALA A 360 5.35 28.59 -19.16
C ALA A 360 6.73 28.03 -19.52
N ASP A 361 7.20 26.98 -18.82
CA ASP A 361 8.43 26.27 -19.16
C ASP A 361 8.39 25.68 -20.58
N LEU A 362 7.27 25.06 -20.98
CA LEU A 362 7.11 24.48 -22.31
C LEU A 362 7.07 25.55 -23.41
N GLU A 363 6.41 26.68 -23.17
CA GLU A 363 6.37 27.81 -24.09
C GLU A 363 7.77 28.45 -24.25
N LYS A 364 8.51 28.58 -23.14
CA LYS A 364 9.90 29.05 -23.15
C LYS A 364 10.79 28.11 -23.98
N ILE A 365 10.66 26.80 -23.78
CA ILE A 365 11.41 25.79 -24.57
C ILE A 365 11.09 25.94 -26.06
N GLU A 366 9.82 26.08 -26.43
CA GLU A 366 9.41 26.21 -27.84
C GLU A 366 9.95 27.51 -28.47
N HIS A 367 9.92 28.62 -27.74
CA HIS A 367 10.55 29.86 -28.19
C HIS A 367 12.06 29.71 -28.36
N LEU A 368 12.73 29.05 -27.40
CA LEU A 368 14.17 28.79 -27.48
C LEU A 368 14.51 27.90 -28.68
N ARG A 369 13.69 26.91 -29.05
CA ARG A 369 13.95 26.09 -30.25
C ARG A 369 14.10 26.93 -31.52
N LEU A 370 13.41 28.06 -31.60
CA LEU A 370 13.46 28.97 -32.73
C LEU A 370 14.61 29.99 -32.65
N THR A 371 15.04 30.35 -31.44
CA THR A 371 15.96 31.48 -31.21
C THR A 371 17.37 31.07 -30.76
N ASP A 372 17.47 30.01 -29.97
CA ASP A 372 18.72 29.45 -29.44
C ASP A 372 18.55 27.93 -29.19
N PRO A 373 18.86 27.10 -30.21
CA PRO A 373 18.71 25.65 -30.13
C PRO A 373 19.50 24.98 -28.99
N ASP A 374 20.65 25.54 -28.62
CA ASP A 374 21.49 24.98 -27.56
C ASP A 374 20.86 25.22 -26.18
N SER A 375 20.35 26.44 -25.94
CA SER A 375 19.57 26.75 -24.73
C SER A 375 18.24 25.98 -24.69
N ALA A 376 17.60 25.74 -25.85
CA ALA A 376 16.40 24.90 -25.93
C ALA A 376 16.70 23.47 -25.46
N LYS A 377 17.80 22.90 -25.94
CA LYS A 377 18.23 21.55 -25.57
C LYS A 377 18.60 21.45 -24.09
N LEU A 378 19.28 22.45 -23.53
CA LEU A 378 19.55 22.55 -22.10
C LEU A 378 18.23 22.53 -21.31
N ALA A 379 17.27 23.37 -21.69
CA ALA A 379 15.99 23.48 -21.00
C ALA A 379 15.16 22.18 -21.09
N GLU A 380 15.16 21.49 -22.24
CA GLU A 380 14.53 20.18 -22.41
C GLU A 380 15.17 19.10 -21.53
N ASP A 381 16.50 18.97 -21.61
CA ASP A 381 17.25 18.02 -20.81
C ASP A 381 17.05 18.31 -19.31
N TRP A 382 17.03 19.59 -18.91
CA TRP A 382 16.80 20.00 -17.52
C TRP A 382 15.39 19.65 -17.07
N ALA A 383 14.38 19.94 -17.88
CA ALA A 383 12.98 19.62 -17.57
C ALA A 383 12.76 18.12 -17.39
N LEU A 384 13.47 17.26 -18.15
CA LEU A 384 13.41 15.81 -18.00
C LEU A 384 14.22 15.33 -16.78
N TRP A 385 15.45 15.80 -16.62
CA TRP A 385 16.35 15.38 -15.54
C TRP A 385 15.79 15.73 -14.17
N SER A 386 15.26 16.95 -14.03
CA SER A 386 14.75 17.49 -12.77
C SER A 386 13.47 16.80 -12.27
N LYS A 387 12.81 16.03 -13.14
CA LYS A 387 11.64 15.21 -12.81
C LYS A 387 12.00 13.77 -12.45
N GLN A 388 13.26 13.35 -12.61
CA GLN A 388 13.70 12.02 -12.19
C GLN A 388 13.80 11.94 -10.67
N SER A 389 13.16 10.94 -10.07
CA SER A 389 13.26 10.70 -8.63
C SER A 389 14.65 10.19 -8.28
N ARG A 390 15.39 10.97 -7.46
CA ARG A 390 16.70 10.59 -6.90
C ARG A 390 16.70 10.67 -5.38
N PHE A 391 15.85 9.86 -4.77
CA PHE A 391 15.71 9.85 -3.32
C PHE A 391 16.96 9.31 -2.62
N ASP A 392 17.59 8.26 -3.14
CA ASP A 392 18.67 7.54 -2.45
C ASP A 392 19.79 8.44 -1.86
N PRO A 393 20.48 9.31 -2.64
CA PRO A 393 21.51 10.19 -2.08
C PRO A 393 20.94 11.26 -1.14
N LEU A 394 19.71 11.72 -1.36
CA LEU A 394 19.08 12.77 -0.55
C LEU A 394 18.62 12.26 0.82
N VAL A 395 18.10 11.03 0.89
CA VAL A 395 17.70 10.36 2.13
C VAL A 395 18.92 10.20 3.04
N HIS A 396 20.05 9.78 2.47
CA HIS A 396 21.30 9.71 3.21
C HIS A 396 21.81 11.10 3.61
N ALA A 397 21.89 12.07 2.69
CA ALA A 397 22.37 13.42 3.02
C ALA A 397 21.60 14.06 4.20
N LEU A 398 20.28 13.89 4.22
CA LEU A 398 19.43 14.39 5.30
C LEU A 398 19.48 13.54 6.57
N GLY A 399 20.08 12.35 6.54
CA GLY A 399 20.15 11.45 7.70
C GLY A 399 18.79 10.90 8.13
N LEU A 400 17.85 10.73 7.21
CA LEU A 400 16.47 10.37 7.57
C LEU A 400 16.38 9.03 8.32
N HIS A 401 17.34 8.13 8.07
CA HIS A 401 17.47 6.84 8.78
C HIS A 401 17.66 6.99 10.29
N ARG A 402 18.30 8.09 10.70
CA ARG A 402 18.60 8.41 12.10
C ARG A 402 17.50 9.26 12.71
N ASP A 403 17.04 10.25 11.94
CA ASP A 403 15.98 11.16 12.35
C ASP A 403 15.07 11.50 11.15
N PRO A 404 13.91 10.83 11.03
CA PRO A 404 12.93 11.12 9.99
C PRO A 404 12.39 12.55 10.03
N THR A 405 12.41 13.22 11.18
CA THR A 405 11.87 14.59 11.31
C THR A 405 12.69 15.60 10.51
N ARG A 406 13.94 15.26 10.18
CA ARG A 406 14.81 16.08 9.32
C ARG A 406 14.23 16.28 7.93
N GLY A 407 13.36 15.39 7.46
CA GLY A 407 12.64 15.52 6.20
C GLY A 407 11.75 16.77 6.11
N HIS A 408 11.33 17.31 7.25
CA HIS A 408 10.50 18.52 7.34
C HIS A 408 11.27 19.77 7.75
N THR A 409 12.51 19.62 8.22
CA THR A 409 13.27 20.70 8.87
C THR A 409 14.58 21.04 8.17
N TYR A 410 15.06 20.17 7.28
CA TYR A 410 16.30 20.33 6.53
C TYR A 410 16.10 20.21 5.01
N ILE A 411 17.01 20.82 4.26
CA ILE A 411 17.02 20.89 2.79
C ILE A 411 18.43 20.59 2.26
N VAL A 412 18.49 19.91 1.13
CA VAL A 412 19.74 19.72 0.37
C VAL A 412 19.84 20.75 -0.74
N PHE A 413 20.89 21.57 -0.74
CA PHE A 413 21.21 22.42 -1.88
C PHE A 413 22.19 21.69 -2.78
N GLN A 414 21.99 21.76 -4.09
CA GLN A 414 22.86 21.12 -5.07
C GLN A 414 23.09 22.00 -6.31
N VAL A 415 24.36 22.26 -6.61
CA VAL A 415 24.80 22.93 -7.83
C VAL A 415 25.08 21.88 -8.89
N VAL A 416 24.55 22.09 -10.09
CA VAL A 416 24.72 21.22 -11.25
C VAL A 416 25.39 21.96 -12.41
N GLU A 417 26.07 21.21 -13.26
CA GLU A 417 26.63 21.70 -14.52
C GLU A 417 26.02 20.94 -15.70
N TYR A 418 25.73 21.62 -16.81
CA TYR A 418 25.15 20.96 -17.98
C TYR A 418 26.24 20.34 -18.87
N VAL A 419 26.13 19.02 -19.10
CA VAL A 419 27.04 18.23 -19.94
C VAL A 419 26.24 17.71 -21.15
N PRO A 420 26.13 18.49 -22.24
CA PRO A 420 25.28 18.14 -23.38
C PRO A 420 25.73 16.86 -24.11
N THR A 421 27.02 16.53 -24.04
CA THR A 421 27.64 15.35 -24.66
C THR A 421 27.35 14.04 -23.94
N ALA A 422 26.84 14.08 -22.70
CA ALA A 422 26.51 12.87 -21.96
C ALA A 422 25.33 12.13 -22.61
N THR A 423 25.52 10.84 -22.88
CA THR A 423 24.52 9.99 -23.56
C THR A 423 23.33 9.65 -22.67
N LYS A 424 23.54 9.45 -21.37
CA LYS A 424 22.48 9.11 -20.41
C LYS A 424 22.00 10.36 -19.71
N LEU A 425 20.69 10.59 -19.72
CA LEU A 425 20.06 11.77 -19.08
C LEU A 425 20.55 11.99 -17.65
N LYS A 426 20.61 10.94 -16.81
CA LYS A 426 21.10 11.04 -15.42
C LYS A 426 22.50 11.65 -15.27
N ASN A 427 23.34 11.58 -16.31
CA ASN A 427 24.71 12.09 -16.35
C ASN A 427 24.81 13.47 -17.03
N LYS A 428 23.72 14.01 -17.59
CA LYS A 428 23.74 15.33 -18.26
C LYS A 428 23.84 16.51 -17.30
N PHE A 429 23.55 16.28 -16.02
CA PHE A 429 23.70 17.29 -14.97
C PHE A 429 24.37 16.65 -13.74
N PRO A 430 25.68 16.40 -13.76
CA PRO A 430 26.40 16.00 -12.55
C PRO A 430 26.22 17.06 -11.46
N VAL A 431 26.10 16.62 -10.21
CA VAL A 431 26.11 17.52 -9.05
C VAL A 431 27.56 17.83 -8.71
N VAL A 432 27.98 19.08 -8.82
CA VAL A 432 29.38 19.48 -8.63
C VAL A 432 29.66 19.99 -7.21
N SER A 433 28.64 20.53 -6.54
CA SER A 433 28.68 20.92 -5.14
C SER A 433 27.33 20.68 -4.48
N CYS A 434 27.33 20.22 -3.24
CA CYS A 434 26.10 20.10 -2.45
C CYS A 434 26.36 20.29 -0.96
N GLY A 435 25.30 20.63 -0.22
CA GLY A 435 25.33 20.77 1.23
C GLY A 435 23.94 20.63 1.85
N VAL A 436 23.90 20.42 3.17
CA VAL A 436 22.67 20.22 3.94
C VAL A 436 22.47 21.40 4.88
N PHE A 437 21.27 21.95 4.91
CA PHE A 437 20.97 23.17 5.66
C PHE A 437 19.63 23.04 6.38
N ARG A 438 19.47 23.73 7.51
CA ARG A 438 18.17 23.91 8.16
C ARG A 438 17.34 24.89 7.36
N ILE A 439 16.11 24.53 7.03
CA ILE A 439 15.22 25.33 6.17
C ILE A 439 15.09 26.76 6.67
N LYS A 440 14.78 26.92 7.96
CA LYS A 440 14.60 28.23 8.61
C LYS A 440 15.84 29.14 8.52
N ASP A 441 17.02 28.55 8.41
CA ASP A 441 18.30 29.28 8.40
C ASP A 441 18.67 29.71 6.97
N VAL A 442 18.03 29.14 5.93
CA VAL A 442 18.35 29.41 4.50
C VAL A 442 17.16 29.91 3.69
N LEU A 443 16.06 30.34 4.30
CA LEU A 443 14.90 30.89 3.58
C LEU A 443 15.29 32.05 2.66
N HIS A 444 16.16 32.94 3.12
CA HIS A 444 16.65 34.05 2.31
C HIS A 444 17.50 33.58 1.12
N ASP A 445 18.33 32.56 1.29
CA ASP A 445 19.11 31.97 0.20
C ASP A 445 18.19 31.31 -0.84
N ILE A 446 17.11 30.64 -0.41
CA ILE A 446 16.08 30.07 -1.31
C ILE A 446 15.46 31.20 -2.14
N GLU A 447 15.02 32.28 -1.50
CA GLU A 447 14.41 33.43 -2.18
C GLU A 447 15.36 34.04 -3.22
N LEU A 448 16.62 34.28 -2.84
CA LEU A 448 17.64 34.84 -3.73
C LEU A 448 17.93 33.93 -4.94
N ILE A 449 18.08 32.62 -4.69
CA ILE A 449 18.39 31.66 -5.76
C ILE A 449 17.21 31.53 -6.70
N MET A 450 15.98 31.46 -6.18
CA MET A 450 14.77 31.26 -6.97
C MET A 450 14.20 32.56 -7.57
N GLY A 451 14.71 33.73 -7.16
CA GLY A 451 14.18 35.03 -7.58
C GLY A 451 12.80 35.34 -7.01
N LEU A 452 12.52 34.88 -5.78
CA LEU A 452 11.25 35.09 -5.09
C LEU A 452 11.25 36.41 -4.30
N ASN A 453 10.06 36.93 -4.00
CA ASN A 453 9.92 38.04 -3.06
C ASN A 453 10.15 37.57 -1.62
N ARG A 454 10.51 38.52 -0.75
CA ARG A 454 10.71 38.25 0.68
C ARG A 454 9.43 37.69 1.32
N GLY A 455 9.53 36.53 1.97
CA GLY A 455 8.43 35.80 2.58
C GLY A 455 7.89 34.66 1.72
N GLU A 456 7.99 34.74 0.39
CA GLU A 456 7.47 33.71 -0.52
C GLU A 456 8.22 32.38 -0.40
N GLY A 457 9.50 32.41 0.01
CA GLY A 457 10.28 31.18 0.19
C GLY A 457 9.67 30.23 1.22
N GLN A 458 9.12 30.80 2.31
CA GLN A 458 8.44 30.01 3.35
C GLN A 458 7.13 29.41 2.82
N GLU A 459 6.29 30.23 2.20
CA GLU A 459 5.02 29.79 1.63
C GLU A 459 5.22 28.69 0.58
N TYR A 460 6.26 28.81 -0.25
CA TYR A 460 6.61 27.79 -1.25
C TYR A 460 6.95 26.47 -0.57
N VAL A 461 7.83 26.48 0.44
CA VAL A 461 8.23 25.25 1.16
C VAL A 461 7.03 24.60 1.86
N GLU A 462 6.18 25.39 2.52
CA GLU A 462 4.96 24.88 3.15
C GLU A 462 4.00 24.25 2.14
N SER A 463 3.86 24.86 0.95
CA SER A 463 3.03 24.30 -0.12
C SER A 463 3.51 22.92 -0.58
N LEU A 464 4.82 22.70 -0.65
CA LEU A 464 5.43 21.41 -1.03
C LEU A 464 5.15 20.30 0.00
N PHE A 465 5.12 20.63 1.28
CA PHE A 465 4.74 19.68 2.33
C PHE A 465 3.24 19.37 2.28
N SER A 466 2.40 20.37 2.00
CA SER A 466 0.95 20.17 1.87
C SER A 466 0.58 19.21 0.73
N GLU A 467 1.31 19.23 -0.39
CA GLU A 467 1.15 18.26 -1.48
C GLU A 467 1.54 16.82 -1.10
N SER A 468 2.35 16.68 -0.05
CA SER A 468 2.84 15.39 0.46
C SER A 468 1.94 14.84 1.57
N ALA A 469 1.12 15.69 2.21
CA ALA A 469 0.33 15.41 3.42
C ALA A 469 -0.79 14.36 3.28
N GLY A 470 -1.02 13.81 2.08
CA GLY A 470 -2.01 12.76 1.83
C GLY A 470 -1.46 11.33 1.72
N ARG A 471 -0.19 11.09 2.07
CA ARG A 471 0.47 9.78 1.91
C ARG A 471 0.84 9.20 3.28
N PRO A 472 0.02 8.33 3.88
CA PRO A 472 0.34 7.73 5.18
C PRO A 472 1.68 6.98 5.14
N ALA A 473 2.46 7.06 6.22
CA ALA A 473 3.77 6.40 6.42
C ALA A 473 4.87 6.77 5.41
N ARG A 474 4.96 8.05 5.00
CA ARG A 474 6.07 8.54 4.17
C ARG A 474 6.76 9.74 4.80
N VAL A 475 8.08 9.69 4.81
CA VAL A 475 8.97 10.78 5.21
C VAL A 475 9.24 11.66 3.97
N PRO A 476 8.90 12.96 3.97
CA PRO A 476 9.25 13.84 2.87
C PRO A 476 10.74 14.19 2.91
N TYR A 477 11.24 14.72 1.80
CA TYR A 477 12.55 15.35 1.73
C TYR A 477 12.51 16.44 0.68
N ILE A 478 13.20 17.55 0.94
CA ILE A 478 13.26 18.68 0.00
C ILE A 478 14.68 18.98 -0.45
N TYR A 479 14.80 19.49 -1.67
CA TYR A 479 16.07 19.82 -2.29
C TYR A 479 15.94 21.01 -3.24
N LEU A 480 17.00 21.82 -3.35
CA LEU A 480 17.10 22.95 -4.28
C LEU A 480 18.23 22.69 -5.27
N SER A 481 17.91 22.62 -6.56
CA SER A 481 18.86 22.38 -7.64
C SER A 481 19.02 23.62 -8.50
N PHE A 482 20.24 24.05 -8.78
CA PHE A 482 20.51 25.25 -9.58
C PHE A 482 21.90 25.16 -10.24
N GLY A 483 22.18 26.04 -11.20
CA GLY A 483 23.46 26.07 -11.90
C GLY A 483 23.50 27.20 -12.93
N ASP A 484 24.65 27.40 -13.55
CA ASP A 484 24.79 28.43 -14.58
C ASP A 484 23.94 28.11 -15.81
N GLY A 485 23.17 29.09 -16.29
CA GLY A 485 22.19 28.91 -17.36
C GLY A 485 21.03 27.96 -17.04
N ILE A 486 20.92 27.45 -15.80
CA ILE A 486 19.91 26.46 -15.39
C ILE A 486 18.88 27.12 -14.47
N SER A 487 17.61 27.06 -14.87
CA SER A 487 16.51 27.53 -14.02
C SER A 487 16.50 26.77 -12.68
N PRO A 488 16.57 27.48 -11.53
CA PRO A 488 16.49 26.87 -10.22
C PRO A 488 15.22 26.03 -10.05
N ARG A 489 15.33 24.91 -9.33
CA ARG A 489 14.20 24.06 -8.98
C ARG A 489 14.25 23.65 -7.52
N LEU A 490 13.25 24.08 -6.78
CA LEU A 490 12.91 23.54 -5.47
C LEU A 490 11.97 22.34 -5.66
N GLY A 491 12.37 21.18 -5.14
CA GLY A 491 11.62 19.94 -5.28
C GLY A 491 11.35 19.28 -3.94
N CYS A 492 10.24 18.56 -3.85
CA CYS A 492 9.90 17.68 -2.73
C CYS A 492 9.70 16.26 -3.24
N GLY A 493 10.33 15.31 -2.56
CA GLY A 493 10.07 13.89 -2.72
C GLY A 493 9.62 13.25 -1.40
N SER A 494 9.33 11.95 -1.45
CA SER A 494 8.97 11.21 -0.24
C SER A 494 9.40 9.75 -0.33
N VAL A 495 9.84 9.20 0.78
CA VAL A 495 10.28 7.81 0.95
C VAL A 495 9.37 7.15 1.99
N THR A 496 9.12 5.83 1.89
CA THR A 496 8.33 5.15 2.93
C THR A 496 9.13 5.02 4.21
N GLU A 497 8.48 5.07 5.37
CA GLU A 497 9.14 4.86 6.66
C GLU A 497 9.92 3.53 6.69
N ASP A 498 9.33 2.45 6.18
CA ASP A 498 10.00 1.15 6.07
C ASP A 498 11.30 1.21 5.25
N SER A 499 11.33 1.99 4.15
CA SER A 499 12.54 2.13 3.34
C SER A 499 13.62 2.95 4.05
N VAL A 500 13.23 3.90 4.88
CA VAL A 500 14.15 4.70 5.70
C VAL A 500 14.77 3.84 6.80
N LEU A 501 13.96 2.99 7.45
CA LEU A 501 14.40 2.14 8.55
C LEU A 501 15.19 0.91 8.11
N SER A 502 14.92 0.37 6.92
CA SER A 502 15.56 -0.86 6.42
C SER A 502 16.94 -0.66 5.77
N VAL A 503 17.33 0.58 5.45
CA VAL A 503 18.62 0.88 4.81
C VAL A 503 19.52 1.62 5.79
N PRO A 504 20.73 1.10 6.12
CA PRO A 504 21.64 1.80 7.02
C PRO A 504 22.16 3.09 6.38
N TYR A 505 22.45 4.10 7.23
CA TYR A 505 23.06 5.34 6.78
C TYR A 505 24.44 5.10 6.15
N ASP A 506 24.64 5.60 4.94
CA ASP A 506 25.92 5.58 4.23
C ASP A 506 26.68 6.90 4.48
N PRO A 507 27.82 6.90 5.20
CA PRO A 507 28.62 8.10 5.42
C PRO A 507 29.26 8.64 4.14
N GLU A 508 29.41 7.81 3.10
CA GLU A 508 30.02 8.17 1.81
C GLU A 508 28.96 8.53 0.76
N TRP A 509 27.76 8.94 1.20
CA TRP A 509 26.61 9.23 0.34
C TRP A 509 26.89 10.21 -0.80
N ARG A 510 27.89 11.10 -0.67
CA ARG A 510 28.31 12.00 -1.75
C ARG A 510 28.71 11.23 -3.02
N LYS A 511 29.32 10.05 -2.90
CA LYS A 511 29.68 9.17 -4.03
C LYS A 511 28.47 8.65 -4.81
N ARG A 512 27.26 8.75 -4.26
CA ARG A 512 26.02 8.28 -4.90
C ARG A 512 25.40 9.29 -5.86
N PHE A 513 25.81 10.56 -5.82
CA PHE A 513 25.29 11.60 -6.71
C PHE A 513 25.72 11.40 -8.16
N ASN A 514 26.99 11.06 -8.37
CA ASN A 514 27.61 10.96 -9.68
C ASN A 514 28.27 9.59 -9.86
N ALA A 515 28.40 9.13 -11.10
CA ALA A 515 29.23 7.96 -11.40
C ALA A 515 30.75 8.27 -11.33
N GLY A 516 31.12 9.55 -11.35
CA GLY A 516 32.49 10.04 -11.30
C GLY A 516 32.83 10.65 -9.95
N ALA A 517 33.47 11.83 -9.96
CA ALA A 517 33.87 12.51 -8.74
C ALA A 517 32.66 12.89 -7.86
N PRO A 518 32.77 12.73 -6.53
CA PRO A 518 31.73 13.18 -5.60
C PRO A 518 31.63 14.71 -5.60
N PRO A 519 30.44 15.28 -5.32
CA PRO A 519 30.24 16.72 -5.18
C PRO A 519 31.05 17.26 -4.00
N ARG A 520 31.62 18.45 -4.19
CA ARG A 520 32.35 19.17 -3.14
C ARG A 520 31.39 19.74 -2.09
N PRO A 521 31.83 19.97 -0.85
CA PRO A 521 31.04 20.70 0.13
C PRO A 521 30.60 22.07 -0.39
N MET A 522 29.42 22.52 0.00
CA MET A 522 28.86 23.79 -0.42
C MET A 522 29.14 24.88 0.61
N VAL A 523 29.48 26.07 0.12
CA VAL A 523 29.58 27.28 0.91
C VAL A 523 28.57 28.28 0.37
N LEU A 524 27.57 28.63 1.18
CA LEU A 524 26.56 29.62 0.83
C LEU A 524 27.12 31.04 0.96
N LYS A 525 26.65 31.95 0.12
CA LYS A 525 27.03 33.38 0.18
C LYS A 525 26.59 34.03 1.50
N SER A 526 25.49 33.56 2.09
CA SER A 526 25.01 33.97 3.41
C SER A 526 25.94 33.58 4.56
N GLY A 527 26.89 32.66 4.34
CA GLY A 527 27.77 32.13 5.38
C GLY A 527 27.13 31.09 6.29
N VAL A 528 25.89 30.68 6.02
CA VAL A 528 25.23 29.60 6.77
C VAL A 528 26.03 28.29 6.62
N LYS A 529 26.30 27.64 7.75
CA LYS A 529 27.17 26.46 7.81
C LYS A 529 26.44 25.22 7.31
N ASP A 530 27.12 24.42 6.51
CA ASP A 530 26.69 23.06 6.13
C ASP A 530 26.62 22.15 7.37
N VAL A 531 25.49 21.47 7.55
CA VAL A 531 25.18 20.60 8.71
C VAL A 531 25.05 19.14 8.32
N GLU A 532 25.66 18.72 7.21
CA GLU A 532 25.64 17.35 6.68
C GLU A 532 26.08 16.24 7.66
N HIS A 533 26.87 16.58 8.68
CA HIS A 533 27.38 15.63 9.68
C HIS A 533 26.88 15.91 11.11
N ILE A 534 25.96 16.86 11.28
CA ILE A 534 25.39 17.22 12.58
C ILE A 534 23.99 16.59 12.64
N PHE A 535 23.86 15.49 13.40
CA PHE A 535 22.62 14.73 13.55
C PHE A 535 21.94 15.04 14.87
#